data_AF-A0A812QHH1-F1
#
_entry.id   AF-A0A812QHH1-F1
#
_cell.length_a   1.000
_cell.length_b   1.000
_cell.length_c   1.000
_cell.angle_alpha   90.00
_cell.angle_beta   90.00
_cell.angle_gamma   90.00
#
_symmetry.space_group_name_H-M   'P 1'
#
loop_
_entity.id
_entity.type
_entity.pdbx_description
1 polymer ?
#
loop_
_entity_poly.entity_id
_entity_poly.type
_entity_poly.pdbx_seq_one_letter_code
_entity_poly.pdbx_strand_id
1 'polypeptide(L)'
;MHSLRYVINAPAPPRVAPDNSEELFVDICINILALMVLGTAVSKISSTLIELRAMNEVGDRQRREIRLYLTRQNTPFELITRIMKFVDYRLDKVSAISFDDGLISKTLQQELYISQRGTFLEQIPILSLCQAVFPEVFAEICAMLERHVFERKESVFTANSWASRMDITTSGTYSLIGDGRMPQLVNGVKWFSEACLFLEGLLHEGALIAKSFGETFSLEGDSLVRIEGFSFYLSFCAVECGAICAKEYAKDFLAFMQQSEEPYAQETQIQAGEHACVRNVIFQELYPDPRTLFINIDIWELYRGASDDEDEEEEESELDLSTFEVVVLAVSQEQKTSWLVRRTGGSLCSWVSACTCAHACTDADMHAPAHALMHGMRVHMRAHMHAHMHMHMHMHMHMHMHMHTHTHTHTHMHAQTCVPARACVHMQTHARV
;
A
#
# COMPACT_ATOMS: atom_id res chain seq x y z
N MET A 1 -0.30 -12.27 -52.87
CA MET A 1 0.15 -13.51 -52.20
C MET A 1 0.84 -14.48 -53.17
N HIS A 2 0.21 -14.92 -54.26
CA HIS A 2 0.86 -15.84 -55.22
C HIS A 2 2.08 -15.22 -55.94
N SER A 3 2.03 -13.95 -56.33
CA SER A 3 3.16 -13.21 -56.91
C SER A 3 4.32 -13.01 -55.92
N LEU A 4 4.01 -12.67 -54.66
CA LEU A 4 5.01 -12.51 -53.60
C LEU A 4 5.73 -13.83 -53.29
N ARG A 5 4.98 -14.94 -53.27
CA ARG A 5 5.51 -16.30 -53.08
C ARG A 5 6.41 -16.75 -54.23
N TYR A 6 6.15 -16.25 -55.44
CA TYR A 6 6.97 -16.50 -56.64
C TYR A 6 8.32 -15.76 -56.59
N VAL A 7 8.37 -14.59 -55.96
CA VAL A 7 9.59 -13.78 -55.82
C VAL A 7 10.47 -14.24 -54.64
N ILE A 8 9.86 -14.72 -53.55
CA ILE A 8 10.57 -15.02 -52.30
C ILE A 8 11.09 -16.48 -52.22
N ASN A 9 10.47 -17.42 -52.94
CA ASN A 9 10.88 -18.83 -52.86
C ASN A 9 12.04 -19.15 -53.81
N ALA A 10 13.04 -19.86 -53.30
CA ALA A 10 13.98 -20.61 -54.13
C ALA A 10 13.27 -21.85 -54.76
N PRO A 11 13.63 -22.28 -55.98
CA PRO A 11 14.70 -21.78 -56.85
C PRO A 11 14.31 -20.49 -57.57
N ALA A 12 15.30 -19.65 -57.87
CA ALA A 12 15.13 -18.31 -58.43
C ALA A 12 14.07 -18.27 -59.55
N PRO A 13 13.10 -17.35 -59.51
CA PRO A 13 12.04 -17.28 -60.51
C PRO A 13 12.65 -17.13 -61.92
N PRO A 14 11.99 -17.68 -62.96
CA PRO A 14 12.42 -17.50 -64.34
C PRO A 14 12.55 -16.01 -64.65
N ARG A 15 13.54 -15.67 -65.49
CA ARG A 15 13.85 -14.28 -65.87
C ARG A 15 12.66 -13.70 -66.64
N VAL A 16 11.78 -12.98 -65.94
CA VAL A 16 10.80 -12.09 -66.57
C VAL A 16 11.53 -10.79 -66.84
N ALA A 17 11.79 -10.49 -68.11
CA ALA A 17 12.33 -9.21 -68.54
C ALA A 17 11.16 -8.34 -69.04
N PRO A 18 11.16 -7.03 -68.76
CA PRO A 18 10.16 -6.13 -69.34
C PRO A 18 10.37 -6.02 -70.85
N ASP A 19 9.32 -6.27 -71.63
CA ASP A 19 9.38 -6.16 -73.10
C ASP A 19 8.97 -4.75 -73.57
N ASN A 20 8.22 -4.03 -72.74
CA ASN A 20 7.71 -2.69 -73.04
C ASN A 20 8.41 -1.59 -72.22
N SER A 21 8.52 -0.38 -72.81
CA SER A 21 9.13 0.78 -72.13
C SER A 21 8.38 1.20 -70.85
N GLU A 22 7.05 1.04 -70.82
CA GLU A 22 6.23 1.30 -69.64
C GLU A 22 6.49 0.28 -68.53
N GLU A 23 6.63 -1.01 -68.88
CA GLU A 23 6.97 -2.08 -67.93
C GLU A 23 8.36 -1.88 -67.32
N LEU A 24 9.33 -1.45 -68.15
CA LEU A 24 10.67 -1.12 -67.69
C LEU A 24 10.66 0.03 -66.67
N PHE A 25 9.86 1.08 -66.91
CA PHE A 25 9.74 2.18 -65.97
C PHE A 25 9.14 1.72 -64.64
N VAL A 26 8.07 0.91 -64.68
CA VAL A 26 7.45 0.34 -63.47
C VAL A 26 8.43 -0.55 -62.70
N ASP A 27 9.20 -1.39 -63.39
CA ASP A 27 10.22 -2.24 -62.77
C ASP A 27 11.31 -1.40 -62.07
N ILE A 28 11.80 -0.32 -62.71
CA ILE A 28 12.75 0.61 -62.09
C ILE A 28 12.14 1.26 -60.84
N CYS A 29 10.89 1.74 -60.92
CA CYS A 29 10.21 2.33 -59.77
C CYS A 29 10.01 1.33 -58.63
N ILE A 30 9.61 0.08 -58.93
CA ILE A 30 9.46 -0.99 -57.95
C ILE A 30 10.81 -1.32 -57.30
N ASN A 31 11.89 -1.41 -58.08
CA ASN A 31 13.23 -1.68 -57.55
C ASN A 31 13.72 -0.55 -56.63
N ILE A 32 13.52 0.72 -57.00
CA ILE A 32 13.84 1.87 -56.14
C ILE A 32 13.01 1.82 -54.85
N LEU A 33 11.69 1.58 -54.96
CA LEU A 33 10.81 1.49 -53.80
C LEU A 33 11.19 0.30 -52.89
N ALA A 34 11.51 -0.86 -53.47
CA ALA A 34 11.95 -2.04 -52.74
C ALA A 34 13.26 -1.78 -52.00
N LEU A 35 14.24 -1.13 -52.65
CA LEU A 35 15.48 -0.70 -52.01
C LEU A 35 15.24 0.28 -50.87
N MET A 36 14.33 1.24 -51.06
CA MET A 36 13.94 2.18 -50.01
C MET A 36 13.30 1.45 -48.82
N VAL A 37 12.36 0.55 -49.07
CA VAL A 37 11.70 -0.25 -48.02
C VAL A 37 12.71 -1.13 -47.28
N LEU A 38 13.58 -1.85 -48.00
CA LEU A 38 14.65 -2.65 -47.41
C LEU A 38 15.61 -1.78 -46.57
N GLY A 39 15.99 -0.61 -47.07
CA GLY A 39 16.82 0.36 -46.35
C GLY A 39 16.18 0.81 -45.03
N THR A 40 14.88 1.16 -45.05
CA THR A 40 14.17 1.54 -43.82
C THR A 40 14.04 0.38 -42.84
N ALA A 41 13.80 -0.85 -43.32
CA ALA A 41 13.72 -2.04 -42.48
C ALA A 41 15.06 -2.35 -41.80
N VAL A 42 16.16 -2.34 -42.55
CA VAL A 42 17.52 -2.54 -42.03
C VAL A 42 17.88 -1.44 -41.04
N SER A 43 17.50 -0.18 -41.32
CA SER A 43 17.74 0.93 -40.41
C SER A 43 17.00 0.74 -39.07
N LYS A 44 15.72 0.33 -39.08
CA LYS A 44 14.95 0.08 -37.85
C LYS A 44 15.54 -1.08 -37.04
N ILE A 45 15.89 -2.20 -37.68
CA ILE A 45 16.54 -3.34 -37.01
C ILE A 45 17.88 -2.93 -36.41
N SER A 46 18.65 -2.10 -37.12
CA SER A 46 19.94 -1.62 -36.64
C SER A 46 19.77 -0.70 -35.42
N SER A 47 18.78 0.20 -35.44
CA SER A 47 18.47 1.07 -34.31
C SER A 47 18.05 0.29 -33.07
N THR A 48 17.16 -0.70 -33.19
CA THR A 48 16.74 -1.53 -32.04
C THR A 48 17.91 -2.37 -31.49
N LEU A 49 18.80 -2.85 -32.35
CA LEU A 49 19.99 -3.59 -31.92
C LEU A 49 20.98 -2.69 -31.17
N ILE A 50 21.16 -1.44 -31.59
CA ILE A 50 21.98 -0.45 -30.88
C ILE A 50 21.38 -0.15 -29.50
N GLU A 51 20.06 0.01 -29.40
CA GLU A 51 19.37 0.27 -28.14
C GLU A 51 19.51 -0.92 -27.16
N LEU A 52 19.32 -2.15 -27.65
CA LEU A 52 19.54 -3.37 -26.84
C LEU A 52 20.99 -3.51 -26.38
N ARG A 53 21.96 -3.12 -27.21
CA ARG A 53 23.37 -3.10 -26.80
C ARG A 53 23.64 -2.02 -25.75
N ALA A 54 23.08 -0.83 -25.93
CA ALA A 54 23.23 0.28 -24.99
C ALA A 54 22.68 -0.09 -23.59
N MET A 55 21.53 -0.78 -23.53
CA MET A 55 20.96 -1.27 -22.28
C MET A 55 21.90 -2.27 -21.55
N ASN A 56 22.53 -3.19 -22.28
CA ASN A 56 23.47 -4.16 -21.69
C ASN A 56 24.83 -3.53 -21.35
N GLU A 57 25.26 -2.52 -22.11
CA GLU A 57 26.55 -1.86 -21.95
C GLU A 57 26.70 -1.18 -20.58
N VAL A 58 25.62 -0.64 -20.01
CA VAL A 58 25.65 0.03 -18.70
C VAL A 58 26.11 -0.94 -17.60
N GLY A 59 25.53 -2.15 -17.55
CA GLY A 59 25.90 -3.17 -16.55
C GLY A 59 27.33 -3.67 -16.74
N ASP A 60 27.72 -3.94 -17.98
CA ASP A 60 29.08 -4.40 -18.30
C ASP A 60 30.14 -3.33 -18.02
N ARG A 61 29.82 -2.06 -18.26
CA ARG A 61 30.68 -0.93 -17.93
C ARG A 61 30.89 -0.81 -16.42
N GLN A 62 29.83 -0.88 -15.62
CA GLN A 62 29.94 -0.85 -14.15
C GLN A 62 30.77 -2.03 -13.62
N ARG A 63 30.54 -3.26 -14.13
CA ARG A 63 31.36 -4.44 -13.79
C ARG A 63 32.84 -4.22 -14.12
N ARG A 64 33.14 -3.63 -15.29
CA ARG A 64 34.50 -3.33 -15.72
C ARG A 64 35.16 -2.28 -14.84
N GLU A 65 34.47 -1.19 -14.51
CA GLU A 65 34.98 -0.10 -13.67
C GLU A 65 35.33 -0.60 -12.26
N ILE A 66 34.45 -1.40 -11.64
CA ILE A 66 34.70 -2.01 -10.32
C ILE A 66 35.92 -2.95 -10.38
N ARG A 67 36.02 -3.80 -11.41
CA ARG A 67 37.17 -4.71 -11.58
C ARG A 67 38.49 -3.94 -11.73
N LEU A 68 38.50 -2.86 -12.50
CA LEU A 68 39.68 -2.01 -12.67
C LEU A 68 40.06 -1.33 -11.35
N TYR A 69 39.08 -0.82 -10.59
CA TYR A 69 39.29 -0.22 -9.28
C TYR A 69 39.94 -1.21 -8.30
N LEU A 70 39.39 -2.41 -8.15
CA LEU A 70 39.91 -3.43 -7.23
C LEU A 70 41.32 -3.91 -7.62
N THR A 71 41.57 -4.04 -8.93
CA THR A 71 42.89 -4.40 -9.46
C THR A 71 43.92 -3.31 -9.18
N ARG A 72 43.54 -2.03 -9.31
CA ARG A 72 44.41 -0.88 -9.01
C ARG A 72 44.78 -0.80 -7.52
N GLN A 73 43.89 -1.24 -6.63
CA GLN A 73 44.13 -1.27 -5.19
C GLN A 73 44.91 -2.50 -4.70
N ASN A 74 45.39 -3.38 -5.61
CA ASN A 74 46.07 -4.64 -5.26
C ASN A 74 45.26 -5.51 -4.28
N THR A 75 43.93 -5.53 -4.45
CA THR A 75 43.05 -6.34 -3.60
C THR A 75 43.32 -7.84 -3.84
N PRO A 76 43.35 -8.70 -2.81
CA PRO A 76 43.59 -10.13 -3.01
C PRO A 76 42.53 -10.75 -3.92
N PHE A 77 42.95 -11.67 -4.80
CA PHE A 77 42.10 -12.27 -5.83
C PHE A 77 40.83 -12.95 -5.27
N GLU A 78 40.91 -13.54 -4.07
CA GLU A 78 39.76 -14.13 -3.39
C GLU A 78 38.69 -13.08 -3.08
N LEU A 79 39.08 -11.92 -2.56
CA LEU A 79 38.17 -10.82 -2.26
C LEU A 79 37.62 -10.19 -3.55
N ILE A 80 38.44 -10.05 -4.60
CA ILE A 80 37.97 -9.57 -5.92
C ILE A 80 36.87 -10.49 -6.47
N THR A 81 37.11 -11.80 -6.46
CA THR A 81 36.15 -12.80 -6.95
C THR A 81 34.84 -12.72 -6.17
N ARG A 82 34.95 -12.53 -4.85
CA ARG A 82 33.81 -12.39 -3.95
C ARG A 82 32.99 -11.13 -4.23
N ILE A 83 33.65 -9.96 -4.30
CA ILE A 83 33.01 -8.68 -4.63
C ILE A 83 32.36 -8.74 -6.01
N MET A 84 33.04 -9.31 -7.03
CA MET A 84 32.47 -9.42 -8.37
C MET A 84 31.22 -10.29 -8.40
N LYS A 85 31.17 -11.41 -7.65
CA LYS A 85 29.95 -12.22 -7.52
C LYS A 85 28.80 -11.46 -6.87
N PHE A 86 29.09 -10.68 -5.83
CA PHE A 86 28.10 -9.82 -5.20
C PHE A 86 27.59 -8.74 -6.16
N VAL A 87 28.48 -8.10 -6.92
CA VAL A 87 28.13 -7.12 -7.95
C VAL A 87 27.28 -7.75 -9.05
N ASP A 88 27.64 -8.95 -9.52
CA ASP A 88 26.85 -9.65 -10.54
C ASP A 88 25.45 -9.97 -10.03
N TYR A 89 25.33 -10.46 -8.79
CA TYR A 89 24.04 -10.70 -8.15
C TYR A 89 23.23 -9.40 -8.00
N ARG A 90 23.87 -8.33 -7.52
CA ARG A 90 23.23 -7.03 -7.32
C ARG A 90 22.77 -6.41 -8.65
N LEU A 91 23.56 -6.49 -9.72
CA LEU A 91 23.19 -5.96 -11.04
C LEU A 91 22.12 -6.80 -11.74
N ASP A 92 22.04 -8.10 -11.46
CA ASP A 92 20.99 -8.98 -11.98
C ASP A 92 19.65 -8.75 -11.26
N LYS A 93 19.69 -8.47 -9.94
CA LYS A 93 18.50 -8.25 -9.09
C LYS A 93 18.01 -6.81 -9.05
N VAL A 94 18.92 -5.84 -9.05
CA VAL A 94 18.58 -4.43 -9.22
C VAL A 94 18.50 -4.22 -10.73
N SER A 95 17.28 -4.32 -11.28
CA SER A 95 17.03 -3.99 -12.69
C SER A 95 17.76 -2.70 -13.05
N ALA A 96 18.50 -2.69 -14.16
CA ALA A 96 19.37 -1.59 -14.60
C ALA A 96 18.64 -0.22 -14.74
N ILE A 97 17.32 -0.21 -14.58
CA ILE A 97 16.49 0.98 -14.55
C ILE A 97 16.36 1.36 -13.07
N SER A 98 17.27 2.22 -12.59
CA SER A 98 16.96 3.04 -11.42
C SER A 98 15.70 3.82 -11.77
N PHE A 99 14.61 3.51 -11.08
CA PHE A 99 13.38 4.23 -11.25
C PHE A 99 13.61 5.67 -10.77
N ASP A 100 13.43 6.65 -11.66
CA ASP A 100 13.44 8.05 -11.25
C ASP A 100 12.07 8.35 -10.64
N ASP A 101 12.05 8.47 -9.31
CA ASP A 101 10.82 8.73 -8.55
C ASP A 101 10.09 9.98 -9.08
N GLY A 102 10.81 10.96 -9.66
CA GLY A 102 10.21 12.17 -10.23
C GLY A 102 9.31 11.94 -11.45
N LEU A 103 9.34 10.78 -12.09
CA LEU A 103 8.58 10.51 -13.32
C LEU A 103 7.13 10.10 -13.09
N ILE A 104 6.76 9.68 -11.87
CA ILE A 104 5.38 9.31 -11.53
C ILE A 104 4.85 10.14 -10.38
N SER A 105 3.52 10.23 -10.28
CA SER A 105 2.88 10.93 -9.17
C SER A 105 3.14 10.22 -7.85
N LYS A 106 3.18 10.97 -6.75
CA LYS A 106 3.36 10.43 -5.39
C LYS A 106 2.36 9.32 -5.05
N THR A 107 1.10 9.46 -5.48
CA THR A 107 0.07 8.43 -5.28
C THR A 107 0.42 7.11 -5.97
N LEU A 108 0.91 7.16 -7.21
CA LEU A 108 1.34 5.95 -7.92
C LEU A 108 2.62 5.35 -7.32
N GLN A 109 3.52 6.19 -6.76
CA GLN A 109 4.68 5.69 -6.00
C GLN A 109 4.23 4.90 -4.78
N GLN A 110 3.28 5.44 -4.02
CA GLN A 110 2.70 4.78 -2.85
C GLN A 110 2.06 3.43 -3.20
N GLU A 111 1.24 3.39 -4.26
CA GLU A 111 0.66 2.13 -4.75
C GLU A 111 1.73 1.11 -5.17
N LEU A 112 2.79 1.58 -5.86
CA LEU A 112 3.91 0.74 -6.26
C LEU A 112 4.66 0.17 -5.04
N TYR A 113 4.94 0.99 -4.02
CA TYR A 113 5.60 0.54 -2.80
C TYR A 113 4.75 -0.46 -2.01
N ILE A 114 3.44 -0.22 -1.87
CA ILE A 114 2.51 -1.18 -1.25
C ILE A 114 2.53 -2.49 -2.03
N SER A 115 2.40 -2.45 -3.36
CA SER A 115 2.38 -3.67 -4.18
C SER A 115 3.69 -4.46 -4.09
N GLN A 116 4.83 -3.79 -3.95
CA GLN A 116 6.15 -4.46 -3.89
C GLN A 116 6.51 -4.95 -2.49
N ARG A 117 6.12 -4.20 -1.44
CA ARG A 117 6.66 -4.38 -0.08
C ARG A 117 5.58 -4.73 0.96
N GLY A 118 4.32 -4.42 0.68
CA GLY A 118 3.20 -4.59 1.61
C GLY A 118 3.02 -6.02 2.09
N THR A 119 3.19 -7.01 1.21
CA THR A 119 3.06 -8.44 1.54
C THR A 119 4.05 -8.94 2.61
N PHE A 120 5.18 -8.25 2.79
CA PHE A 120 6.14 -8.57 3.85
C PHE A 120 5.74 -7.91 5.18
N LEU A 121 5.17 -6.71 5.15
CA LEU A 121 4.73 -5.97 6.34
C LEU A 121 3.39 -6.47 6.89
N GLU A 122 2.52 -6.99 6.04
CA GLU A 122 1.21 -7.57 6.41
C GLU A 122 1.33 -8.72 7.44
N GLN A 123 2.49 -9.35 7.52
CA GLN A 123 2.76 -10.43 8.48
C GLN A 123 3.00 -9.89 9.90
N ILE A 124 3.28 -8.59 10.05
CA ILE A 124 3.54 -7.93 11.33
C ILE A 124 2.21 -7.37 11.85
N PRO A 125 1.70 -7.81 13.02
CA PRO A 125 0.35 -7.48 13.49
C PRO A 125 0.03 -5.98 13.53
N ILE A 126 0.94 -5.15 14.06
CA ILE A 126 0.73 -3.70 14.13
C ILE A 126 0.69 -3.03 12.76
N LEU A 127 1.45 -3.54 11.79
CA LEU A 127 1.47 -2.98 10.44
C LEU A 127 0.27 -3.45 9.61
N SER A 128 -0.21 -4.67 9.83
CA SER A 128 -1.48 -5.15 9.28
C SER A 128 -2.65 -4.28 9.78
N LEU A 129 -2.67 -3.96 11.08
CA LEU A 129 -3.64 -3.01 11.64
C LEU A 129 -3.47 -1.62 11.02
N CYS A 130 -2.23 -1.13 10.90
CA CYS A 130 -1.94 0.16 10.28
C CYS A 130 -2.46 0.23 8.83
N GLN A 131 -2.32 -0.84 8.04
CA GLN A 131 -2.87 -0.90 6.67
C GLN A 131 -4.40 -0.79 6.65
N ALA A 132 -5.09 -1.45 7.60
CA ALA A 132 -6.54 -1.44 7.67
C ALA A 132 -7.11 -0.08 8.09
N VAL A 133 -6.42 0.62 8.99
CA VAL A 133 -6.93 1.86 9.62
C VAL A 133 -6.37 3.12 8.96
N PHE A 134 -5.09 3.10 8.59
CA PHE A 134 -4.33 4.23 8.08
C PHE A 134 -3.53 3.83 6.82
N PRO A 135 -4.20 3.51 5.70
CA PRO A 135 -3.54 3.01 4.49
C PRO A 135 -2.49 3.97 3.91
N GLU A 136 -2.69 5.29 4.06
CA GLU A 136 -1.72 6.31 3.65
C GLU A 136 -0.42 6.23 4.46
N VAL A 137 -0.53 6.09 5.79
CA VAL A 137 0.63 5.93 6.69
C VAL A 137 1.34 4.61 6.39
N PHE A 138 0.59 3.53 6.16
CA PHE A 138 1.17 2.26 5.74
C PHE A 138 1.94 2.37 4.41
N ALA A 139 1.43 3.14 3.45
CA ALA A 139 2.12 3.42 2.20
C ALA A 139 3.45 4.15 2.41
N GLU A 140 3.47 5.12 3.32
CA GLU A 140 4.68 5.86 3.70
C GLU A 140 5.69 4.95 4.42
N ILE A 141 5.23 4.07 5.31
CA ILE A 141 6.08 3.04 5.93
C ILE A 141 6.68 2.13 4.85
N CYS A 142 5.88 1.70 3.87
CA CYS A 142 6.36 0.91 2.75
C CYS A 142 7.45 1.65 1.98
N ALA A 143 7.29 2.96 1.74
CA ALA A 143 8.28 3.78 1.04
C ALA A 143 9.61 3.89 1.81
N MET A 144 9.56 3.95 3.15
CA MET A 144 10.74 4.06 4.03
C MET A 144 11.56 2.78 4.17
N LEU A 145 11.04 1.62 3.74
CA LEU A 145 11.80 0.37 3.80
C LEU A 145 13.04 0.43 2.90
N GLU A 146 14.21 0.19 3.48
CA GLU A 146 15.45 0.11 2.74
C GLU A 146 15.77 -1.34 2.37
N ARG A 147 15.97 -1.61 1.08
CA ARG A 147 16.38 -2.94 0.62
C ARG A 147 17.87 -3.14 0.83
N HIS A 148 18.25 -4.15 1.59
CA HIS A 148 19.63 -4.61 1.74
C HIS A 148 19.84 -5.97 1.09
N VAL A 149 21.02 -6.16 0.52
CA VAL A 149 21.45 -7.41 -0.10
C VAL A 149 22.68 -7.90 0.64
N PHE A 150 22.64 -9.16 1.07
CA PHE A 150 23.71 -9.79 1.84
C PHE A 150 24.34 -10.92 1.06
N GLU A 151 25.67 -11.01 1.15
CA GLU A 151 26.44 -12.12 0.64
C GLU A 151 26.44 -13.31 1.64
N ARG A 152 26.74 -14.51 1.14
CA ARG A 152 27.00 -15.68 1.97
C ARG A 152 28.07 -15.39 3.04
N LYS A 153 27.73 -15.73 4.29
CA LYS A 153 28.48 -15.51 5.54
C LYS A 153 28.55 -14.05 6.01
N GLU A 154 27.82 -13.14 5.37
CA GLU A 154 27.68 -11.78 5.87
C GLU A 154 26.67 -11.75 7.03
N SER A 155 26.99 -10.98 8.08
CA SER A 155 26.08 -10.76 9.20
C SER A 155 25.13 -9.62 8.85
N VAL A 156 23.82 -9.86 8.95
CA VAL A 156 22.78 -8.82 8.90
C VAL A 156 22.91 -7.92 10.12
N PHE A 157 23.03 -8.55 11.29
CA PHE A 157 23.37 -7.90 12.56
C PHE A 157 24.21 -8.86 13.42
N THR A 158 24.95 -8.32 14.37
CA THR A 158 25.84 -9.07 15.27
C THR A 158 25.33 -9.03 16.71
N ALA A 159 25.59 -10.10 17.47
CA ALA A 159 25.27 -10.12 18.90
C ALA A 159 25.99 -8.95 19.61
N ASN A 160 25.31 -8.36 20.59
CA ASN A 160 25.73 -7.18 21.36
C ASN A 160 25.95 -5.90 20.53
N SER A 161 25.45 -5.84 19.30
CA SER A 161 25.33 -4.56 18.58
C SER A 161 24.01 -3.87 18.89
N TRP A 162 23.98 -2.54 18.79
CA TRP A 162 22.76 -1.76 18.93
C TRP A 162 21.78 -2.10 17.82
N ALA A 163 20.57 -2.49 18.20
CA ALA A 163 19.44 -2.62 17.28
C ALA A 163 18.86 -1.22 17.05
N SER A 164 19.19 -0.62 15.91
CA SER A 164 18.64 0.68 15.49
C SER A 164 17.52 0.55 14.44
N ARG A 165 17.33 -0.67 13.91
CA ARG A 165 16.39 -0.96 12.83
C ARG A 165 15.83 -2.36 12.93
N MET A 166 14.59 -2.51 12.49
CA MET A 166 13.93 -3.80 12.31
C MET A 166 14.31 -4.37 10.95
N ASP A 167 14.73 -5.64 10.91
CA ASP A 167 15.13 -6.32 9.67
C ASP A 167 14.11 -7.40 9.30
N ILE A 168 13.63 -7.40 8.05
CA ILE A 168 12.66 -8.36 7.50
C ILE A 168 13.30 -9.15 6.37
N THR A 169 13.47 -10.46 6.53
CA THR A 169 14.01 -11.32 5.48
C THR A 169 12.98 -11.50 4.36
N THR A 170 13.42 -11.43 3.10
CA THR A 170 12.52 -11.65 1.95
C THR A 170 12.94 -12.82 1.09
N SER A 171 14.24 -12.94 0.83
CA SER A 171 14.81 -14.04 0.06
C SER A 171 16.12 -14.52 0.66
N GLY A 172 16.49 -15.76 0.34
CA GLY A 172 17.68 -16.41 0.85
C GLY A 172 17.44 -17.27 2.10
N THR A 173 18.52 -17.84 2.60
CA THR A 173 18.55 -18.65 3.81
C THR A 173 19.50 -17.99 4.81
N TYR A 174 19.06 -17.89 6.05
CA TYR A 174 19.76 -17.22 7.14
C TYR A 174 19.96 -18.17 8.31
N SER A 175 20.88 -17.83 9.20
CA SER A 175 21.16 -18.59 10.41
C SER A 175 21.18 -17.64 11.58
N LEU A 176 20.23 -17.81 12.48
CA LEU A 176 20.19 -17.09 13.74
C LEU A 176 21.05 -17.84 14.75
N ILE A 177 22.05 -17.17 15.29
CA ILE A 177 22.95 -17.69 16.33
C ILE A 177 22.68 -16.88 17.59
N GLY A 178 22.00 -17.47 18.56
CA GLY A 178 21.77 -16.88 19.89
C GLY A 178 22.80 -17.36 20.92
N ASP A 179 22.85 -16.71 22.07
CA ASP A 179 23.74 -17.08 23.17
C ASP A 179 23.52 -18.53 23.64
N GLY A 180 24.48 -19.40 23.32
CA GLY A 180 24.49 -20.81 23.74
C GLY A 180 23.52 -21.75 23.01
N ARG A 181 22.69 -21.25 22.08
CA ARG A 181 21.75 -22.08 21.32
C ARG A 181 22.36 -22.57 20.00
N MET A 182 21.92 -23.74 19.56
CA MET A 182 22.31 -24.26 18.24
C MET A 182 21.81 -23.30 17.14
N PRO A 183 22.62 -23.04 16.09
CA PRO A 183 22.23 -22.16 15.01
C PRO A 183 20.89 -22.59 14.38
N GLN A 184 19.89 -21.71 14.42
CA GLN A 184 18.59 -21.97 13.83
C GLN A 184 18.59 -21.51 12.38
N LEU A 185 18.28 -22.41 11.45
CA LEU A 185 18.11 -22.06 10.05
C LEU A 185 16.79 -21.32 9.86
N VAL A 186 16.87 -20.11 9.33
CA VAL A 186 15.74 -19.25 9.00
C VAL A 186 15.56 -19.24 7.49
N ASN A 187 14.38 -19.67 7.05
CA ASN A 187 13.95 -19.63 5.66
C ASN A 187 12.64 -18.86 5.56
N GLY A 188 12.43 -18.18 4.44
CA GLY A 188 11.21 -17.42 4.16
C GLY A 188 11.20 -16.03 4.78
N VAL A 189 9.99 -15.48 4.92
CA VAL A 189 9.78 -14.13 5.46
C VAL A 189 9.70 -14.19 6.98
N LYS A 190 10.62 -13.50 7.64
CA LYS A 190 10.67 -13.34 9.10
C LYS A 190 11.17 -11.94 9.41
N TRP A 191 10.68 -11.35 10.49
CA TRP A 191 11.18 -10.07 10.98
C TRP A 191 11.95 -10.27 12.29
N PHE A 192 12.88 -9.34 12.54
CA PHE A 192 13.77 -9.35 13.69
C PHE A 192 13.85 -7.95 14.28
N SER A 193 13.99 -7.89 15.61
CA SER A 193 14.19 -6.64 16.35
C SER A 193 13.05 -5.63 16.24
N GLU A 194 11.80 -6.06 16.16
CA GLU A 194 10.64 -5.14 16.18
C GLU A 194 10.68 -4.17 17.38
N ALA A 195 11.12 -4.65 18.54
CA ALA A 195 11.23 -3.85 19.76
C ALA A 195 12.10 -2.58 19.61
N CYS A 196 13.08 -2.56 18.69
CA CYS A 196 13.92 -1.39 18.48
C CYS A 196 13.20 -0.21 17.81
N LEU A 197 12.03 -0.45 17.20
CA LEU A 197 11.20 0.61 16.67
C LEU A 197 10.59 1.48 17.80
N PHE A 198 10.54 0.94 19.02
CA PHE A 198 9.89 1.57 20.18
C PHE A 198 10.84 1.91 21.31
N LEU A 199 11.98 1.21 21.39
CA LEU A 199 12.98 1.39 22.44
C LEU A 199 14.32 1.80 21.86
N GLU A 200 14.86 2.89 22.37
CA GLU A 200 16.26 3.23 22.18
C GLU A 200 17.14 2.33 23.03
N GLY A 201 18.32 2.00 22.50
CA GLY A 201 19.34 1.30 23.26
C GLY A 201 19.13 -0.20 23.43
N LEU A 202 18.32 -0.85 22.58
CA LEU A 202 18.23 -2.30 22.56
C LEU A 202 19.53 -2.89 21.97
N LEU A 203 20.06 -3.96 22.57
CA LEU A 203 21.16 -4.74 21.99
C LEU A 203 20.61 -6.03 21.37
N HIS A 204 21.14 -6.43 20.22
CA HIS A 204 20.83 -7.73 19.64
C HIS A 204 21.41 -8.86 20.51
N GLU A 205 20.58 -9.76 21.03
CA GLU A 205 21.06 -10.93 21.80
C GLU A 205 21.70 -12.02 20.93
N GLY A 206 21.51 -11.96 19.61
CA GLY A 206 22.04 -12.93 18.68
C GLY A 206 22.62 -12.28 17.43
N ALA A 207 23.24 -13.09 16.59
CA ALA A 207 23.69 -12.70 15.26
C ALA A 207 22.83 -13.40 14.20
N LEU A 208 22.38 -12.64 13.21
CA LEU A 208 21.73 -13.18 12.02
C LEU A 208 22.74 -13.19 10.87
N ILE A 209 23.10 -14.38 10.38
CA ILE A 209 24.13 -14.55 9.34
C ILE A 209 23.50 -15.17 8.10
N ALA A 210 23.70 -14.51 6.95
CA ALA A 210 23.26 -15.03 5.66
C ALA A 210 24.03 -16.31 5.29
N LYS A 211 23.31 -17.40 4.97
CA LYS A 211 23.91 -18.68 4.53
C LYS A 211 23.96 -18.79 3.01
N SER A 212 23.04 -18.13 2.30
CA SER A 212 23.06 -17.89 0.86
C SER A 212 23.11 -16.38 0.56
N PHE A 213 23.11 -16.00 -0.72
CA PHE A 213 22.68 -14.65 -1.06
C PHE A 213 21.25 -14.46 -0.59
N GLY A 214 21.01 -13.33 0.06
CA GLY A 214 19.72 -13.01 0.64
C GLY A 214 19.42 -11.53 0.56
N GLU A 215 18.14 -11.22 0.55
CA GLU A 215 17.64 -9.85 0.60
C GLU A 215 16.85 -9.67 1.89
N THR A 216 17.01 -8.50 2.51
CA THR A 216 16.17 -8.04 3.62
C THR A 216 15.65 -6.64 3.31
N PHE A 217 14.53 -6.28 3.95
CA PHE A 217 14.14 -4.89 4.11
C PHE A 217 14.45 -4.46 5.54
N SER A 218 15.01 -3.27 5.71
CA SER A 218 15.17 -2.67 7.03
C SER A 218 14.25 -1.47 7.21
N LEU A 219 13.77 -1.29 8.44
CA LEU A 219 12.97 -0.15 8.87
C LEU A 219 13.64 0.49 10.09
N GLU A 220 14.18 1.69 9.92
CA GLU A 220 14.78 2.44 11.03
C GLU A 220 13.71 3.13 11.88
N GLY A 221 13.91 3.14 13.21
CA GLY A 221 13.01 3.87 14.12
C GLY A 221 12.96 5.37 13.81
N ASP A 222 14.10 5.98 13.49
CA ASP A 222 14.18 7.41 13.11
C ASP A 222 13.39 7.72 11.84
N SER A 223 13.29 6.77 10.91
CA SER A 223 12.54 6.94 9.68
C SER A 223 11.03 6.89 9.92
N LEU A 224 10.56 6.12 10.91
CA LEU A 224 9.16 6.16 11.34
C LEU A 224 8.78 7.50 11.96
N VAL A 225 9.66 8.10 12.76
CA VAL A 225 9.43 9.42 13.38
C VAL A 225 9.42 10.54 12.33
N ARG A 226 10.22 10.40 11.26
CA ARG A 226 10.38 11.39 10.17
C ARG A 226 9.24 11.43 9.16
N ILE A 227 8.25 10.54 9.26
CA ILE A 227 7.10 10.54 8.34
C ILE A 227 6.40 11.91 8.45
N GLU A 228 6.65 12.81 7.48
CA GLU A 228 6.14 14.19 7.50
C GLU A 228 4.60 14.24 7.43
N GLY A 229 3.99 13.17 6.89
CA GLY A 229 2.56 12.90 6.92
C GLY A 229 2.00 12.69 8.32
N PHE A 230 2.83 12.31 9.31
CA PHE A 230 2.50 12.51 10.71
C PHE A 230 2.29 14.03 10.89
N SER A 231 3.32 14.88 10.88
CA SER A 231 3.20 16.27 11.35
C SER A 231 2.12 17.14 10.69
N PHE A 232 1.77 16.91 9.42
CA PHE A 232 0.80 17.75 8.70
C PHE A 232 -0.66 17.26 8.77
N TYR A 233 -0.94 15.95 8.74
CA TYR A 233 -2.29 15.42 9.05
C TYR A 233 -2.57 15.35 10.56
N LEU A 234 -1.52 15.50 11.38
CA LEU A 234 -1.53 15.72 12.83
C LEU A 234 -2.23 17.04 13.26
N SER A 235 -2.69 17.91 12.37
CA SER A 235 -3.30 19.16 12.85
C SER A 235 -4.76 19.01 13.34
N PHE A 236 -5.49 17.93 13.03
CA PHE A 236 -6.93 17.89 13.37
C PHE A 236 -7.55 16.56 13.83
N CYS A 237 -6.95 15.37 13.64
CA CYS A 237 -7.56 14.11 14.14
C CYS A 237 -6.59 12.91 14.32
N ALA A 238 -5.47 12.84 13.60
CA ALA A 238 -4.64 11.63 13.55
C ALA A 238 -3.56 11.49 14.65
N VAL A 239 -3.27 12.57 15.41
CA VAL A 239 -2.21 12.61 16.45
C VAL A 239 -2.44 11.63 17.55
N GLU A 240 -3.65 11.69 18.06
CA GLU A 240 -4.00 10.92 19.22
C GLU A 240 -4.10 9.48 18.76
N CYS A 241 -4.82 9.19 17.68
CA CYS A 241 -5.02 7.80 17.27
C CYS A 241 -3.73 7.06 16.88
N GLY A 242 -2.85 7.64 16.05
CA GLY A 242 -1.64 6.95 15.59
C GLY A 242 -0.59 6.77 16.70
N ALA A 243 -0.30 7.84 17.45
CA ALA A 243 0.67 7.77 18.54
C ALA A 243 0.14 6.98 19.74
N ILE A 244 -1.15 7.06 20.05
CA ILE A 244 -1.78 6.24 21.09
C ILE A 244 -1.79 4.78 20.65
N CYS A 245 -2.14 4.46 19.40
CA CYS A 245 -2.05 3.10 18.87
C CYS A 245 -0.67 2.50 19.09
N ALA A 246 0.37 3.18 18.59
CA ALA A 246 1.73 2.70 18.65
C ALA A 246 2.24 2.62 20.10
N LYS A 247 1.90 3.58 20.95
CA LYS A 247 2.33 3.62 22.35
C LYS A 247 1.67 2.52 23.19
N GLU A 248 0.36 2.30 23.05
CA GLU A 248 -0.35 1.23 23.75
C GLU A 248 0.13 -0.14 23.28
N TYR A 249 0.25 -0.31 21.95
CA TYR A 249 0.82 -1.52 21.36
C TYR A 249 2.22 -1.78 21.90
N ALA A 250 3.13 -0.81 21.79
CA ALA A 250 4.50 -0.96 22.24
C ALA A 250 4.59 -1.30 23.73
N LYS A 251 3.79 -0.64 24.58
CA LYS A 251 3.75 -0.92 26.01
C LYS A 251 3.34 -2.37 26.30
N ASP A 252 2.24 -2.84 25.72
CA ASP A 252 1.75 -4.19 25.96
C ASP A 252 2.63 -5.25 25.31
N PHE A 253 3.16 -4.98 24.11
CA PHE A 253 4.13 -5.82 23.42
C PHE A 253 5.40 -6.02 24.26
N LEU A 254 6.01 -4.93 24.74
CA LEU A 254 7.22 -4.97 25.56
C LEU A 254 6.96 -5.62 26.92
N ALA A 255 5.81 -5.36 27.54
CA ALA A 255 5.44 -6.00 28.80
C ALA A 255 5.29 -7.52 28.65
N PHE A 256 4.71 -7.98 27.54
CA PHE A 256 4.60 -9.41 27.23
C PHE A 256 5.98 -10.03 26.97
N MET A 257 6.81 -9.35 26.17
CA MET A 257 8.16 -9.81 25.83
C MET A 257 9.05 -9.94 27.06
N GLN A 258 8.95 -9.01 28.02
CA GLN A 258 9.68 -9.09 29.30
C GLN A 258 9.27 -10.26 30.19
N GLN A 259 8.05 -10.78 30.02
CA GLN A 259 7.51 -11.90 30.82
C GLN A 259 7.77 -13.26 30.18
N SER A 260 8.10 -13.30 28.89
CA SER A 260 8.36 -14.56 28.17
C SER A 260 9.74 -15.13 28.50
N GLU A 261 9.85 -16.45 28.58
CA GLU A 261 11.14 -17.15 28.68
C GLU A 261 11.95 -17.09 27.38
N GLU A 262 11.26 -16.92 26.24
CA GLU A 262 11.86 -16.87 24.90
C GLU A 262 11.42 -15.63 24.11
N PRO A 263 11.80 -14.41 24.54
CA PRO A 263 11.37 -13.17 23.89
C PRO A 263 11.73 -13.11 22.40
N TYR A 264 12.79 -13.78 21.97
CA TYR A 264 13.26 -13.74 20.58
C TYR A 264 12.69 -14.86 19.69
N ALA A 265 11.87 -15.75 20.24
CA ALA A 265 11.16 -16.72 19.43
C ALA A 265 10.11 -16.01 18.58
N GLN A 266 10.09 -16.31 17.27
CA GLN A 266 9.15 -15.68 16.33
C GLN A 266 7.69 -15.90 16.75
N GLU A 267 7.34 -17.09 17.21
CA GLU A 267 5.98 -17.40 17.67
C GLU A 267 5.59 -16.55 18.88
N THR A 268 6.52 -16.32 19.81
CA THR A 268 6.32 -15.42 20.95
C THR A 268 6.13 -13.98 20.51
N GLN A 269 6.89 -13.48 19.53
CA GLN A 269 6.72 -12.12 19.01
C GLN A 269 5.38 -11.95 18.29
N ILE A 270 4.95 -12.94 17.51
CA ILE A 270 3.63 -12.95 16.88
C ILE A 270 2.53 -12.90 17.95
N GLN A 271 2.60 -13.78 18.95
CA GLN A 271 1.63 -13.80 20.05
C GLN A 271 1.63 -12.50 20.85
N ALA A 272 2.81 -11.92 21.11
CA ALA A 272 2.95 -10.63 21.79
C ALA A 272 2.29 -9.52 20.98
N GLY A 273 2.52 -9.48 19.66
CA GLY A 273 1.94 -8.51 18.74
C GLY A 273 0.42 -8.67 18.63
N GLU A 274 -0.08 -9.89 18.45
CA GLU A 274 -1.52 -10.17 18.44
C GLU A 274 -2.19 -9.78 19.76
N HIS A 275 -1.59 -10.13 20.89
CA HIS A 275 -2.09 -9.76 22.21
C HIS A 275 -2.09 -8.24 22.43
N ALA A 276 -1.03 -7.55 22.01
CA ALA A 276 -0.95 -6.09 22.08
C ALA A 276 -1.96 -5.40 21.14
N CYS A 277 -2.22 -5.97 19.95
CA CYS A 277 -3.27 -5.50 19.06
C CYS A 277 -4.66 -5.67 19.69
N VAL A 278 -5.00 -6.85 20.24
CA VAL A 278 -6.32 -7.11 20.85
C VAL A 278 -6.61 -6.19 22.05
N ARG A 279 -5.58 -5.81 22.79
CA ARG A 279 -5.71 -4.90 23.95
C ARG A 279 -5.73 -3.42 23.57
N ASN A 280 -5.36 -3.09 22.33
CA ASN A 280 -5.37 -1.73 21.82
C ASN A 280 -6.81 -1.19 21.76
N VAL A 281 -7.04 0.01 22.30
CA VAL A 281 -8.39 0.60 22.33
C VAL A 281 -8.95 0.75 20.91
N ILE A 282 -8.13 1.19 19.95
CA ILE A 282 -8.58 1.42 18.57
C ILE A 282 -8.92 0.10 17.87
N PHE A 283 -8.17 -0.96 18.16
CA PHE A 283 -8.53 -2.30 17.68
C PHE A 283 -9.88 -2.74 18.23
N GLN A 284 -10.15 -2.53 19.52
CA GLN A 284 -11.44 -2.85 20.14
C GLN A 284 -12.59 -2.00 19.60
N GLU A 285 -12.32 -0.77 19.15
CA GLU A 285 -13.32 0.08 18.51
C GLU A 285 -13.67 -0.39 17.09
N LEU A 286 -12.67 -0.87 16.34
CA LEU A 286 -12.85 -1.37 14.96
C LEU A 286 -13.40 -2.80 14.91
N TYR A 287 -12.98 -3.63 15.85
CA TYR A 287 -13.37 -5.02 16.01
C TYR A 287 -13.93 -5.24 17.41
N PRO A 288 -15.09 -4.65 17.72
CA PRO A 288 -15.71 -4.82 19.03
C PRO A 288 -15.98 -6.30 19.28
N ASP A 289 -15.51 -6.81 20.42
CA ASP A 289 -15.73 -8.20 20.79
C ASP A 289 -17.25 -8.46 20.83
N PRO A 290 -17.78 -9.41 20.03
CA PRO A 290 -19.20 -9.72 20.03
C PRO A 290 -19.72 -10.09 21.43
N ARG A 291 -18.86 -10.53 22.35
CA ARG A 291 -19.24 -10.83 23.74
C ARG A 291 -19.45 -9.56 24.57
N THR A 292 -18.71 -8.48 24.31
CA THR A 292 -18.83 -7.21 25.05
C THR A 292 -19.86 -6.27 24.44
N LEU A 293 -20.15 -6.42 23.14
CA LEU A 293 -21.18 -5.66 22.41
C LEU A 293 -22.58 -5.72 23.06
N PHE A 294 -22.92 -6.84 23.72
CA PHE A 294 -24.24 -7.03 24.33
C PHE A 294 -24.30 -6.70 25.83
N ILE A 295 -23.18 -6.44 26.50
CA ILE A 295 -23.20 -6.18 27.95
C ILE A 295 -23.70 -4.76 28.25
N ASN A 296 -23.54 -3.82 27.31
CA ASN A 296 -23.97 -2.42 27.47
C ASN A 296 -25.29 -2.08 26.76
N ILE A 297 -25.93 -3.03 26.09
CA ILE A 297 -27.28 -2.84 25.56
C ILE A 297 -28.20 -3.61 26.49
N ASP A 298 -28.75 -2.93 27.50
CA ASP A 298 -29.82 -3.51 28.29
C ASP A 298 -31.09 -3.56 27.43
N ILE A 299 -31.25 -4.68 26.72
CA ILE A 299 -32.43 -4.93 25.87
C ILE A 299 -33.71 -4.80 26.72
N TRP A 300 -33.65 -5.09 28.02
CA TRP A 300 -34.79 -4.93 28.92
C TRP A 300 -35.17 -3.47 29.16
N GLU A 301 -34.22 -2.55 29.16
CA GLU A 301 -34.50 -1.11 29.33
C GLU A 301 -35.17 -0.53 28.07
N LEU A 302 -34.81 -1.05 26.88
CA LEU A 302 -35.48 -0.73 25.61
C LEU A 302 -36.92 -1.27 25.54
N TYR A 303 -37.23 -2.41 26.17
CA TYR A 303 -38.61 -2.92 26.25
C TYR A 303 -39.43 -2.27 27.35
N ARG A 304 -38.81 -1.82 28.45
CA ARG A 304 -39.52 -1.21 29.59
C ARG A 304 -40.00 0.21 29.29
N GLY A 305 -39.41 0.90 28.31
CA GLY A 305 -39.84 2.23 27.88
C GLY A 305 -41.03 2.26 26.92
N ALA A 306 -41.58 1.11 26.51
CA ALA A 306 -42.62 1.04 25.48
C ALA A 306 -43.97 0.47 25.96
N SER A 307 -44.11 0.06 27.22
CA SER A 307 -45.32 -0.63 27.73
C SER A 307 -46.19 0.19 28.68
N ASP A 308 -45.78 1.39 29.10
CA ASP A 308 -46.42 2.07 30.23
C ASP A 308 -47.22 3.33 29.85
N ASP A 309 -47.40 3.61 28.55
CA ASP A 309 -48.30 4.67 28.04
C ASP A 309 -49.44 4.07 27.17
N GLU A 310 -49.97 2.90 27.54
CA GLU A 310 -51.32 2.49 27.12
C GLU A 310 -52.33 3.02 28.14
N ASP A 311 -52.59 4.32 28.10
CA ASP A 311 -53.89 4.88 28.47
C ASP A 311 -54.07 6.22 27.74
N GLU A 312 -55.07 6.23 26.86
CA GLU A 312 -55.85 7.40 26.42
C GLU A 312 -55.17 8.39 25.46
N GLU A 313 -55.36 8.20 24.15
CA GLU A 313 -56.27 9.02 23.33
C GLU A 313 -56.08 8.70 21.83
N GLU A 314 -57.14 8.17 21.21
CA GLU A 314 -57.30 8.10 19.76
C GLU A 314 -57.47 9.54 19.22
N GLU A 315 -56.38 10.21 18.85
CA GLU A 315 -56.43 11.36 17.93
C GLU A 315 -55.67 11.02 16.64
N GLU A 316 -56.46 10.71 15.59
CA GLU A 316 -56.01 10.77 14.20
C GLU A 316 -55.44 12.18 13.91
N SER A 317 -54.13 12.32 13.90
CA SER A 317 -53.46 13.50 13.35
C SER A 317 -52.52 13.08 12.21
N GLU A 318 -52.88 13.53 11.00
CA GLU A 318 -51.99 13.61 9.85
C GLU A 318 -50.71 14.37 10.25
N LEU A 319 -49.60 13.65 10.43
CA LEU A 319 -48.30 14.25 10.66
C LEU A 319 -47.68 14.69 9.33
N ASP A 320 -47.76 16.00 9.11
CA ASP A 320 -47.17 16.73 7.99
C ASP A 320 -45.63 16.71 8.09
N LEU A 321 -44.97 16.41 6.96
CA LEU A 321 -43.53 16.15 6.84
C LEU A 321 -42.62 17.39 7.05
N SER A 322 -43.17 18.55 7.43
CA SER A 322 -42.47 19.83 7.48
C SER A 322 -41.76 20.14 8.80
N THR A 323 -42.03 19.40 9.89
CA THR A 323 -41.52 19.74 11.23
C THR A 323 -40.05 19.31 11.44
N PHE A 324 -39.52 18.45 10.57
CA PHE A 324 -38.13 17.97 10.65
C PHE A 324 -37.09 18.98 10.12
N GLU A 325 -37.47 19.91 9.23
CA GLU A 325 -36.55 20.94 8.71
C GLU A 325 -36.28 22.08 9.71
N VAL A 326 -37.18 22.32 10.67
CA VAL A 326 -37.06 23.44 11.62
C VAL A 326 -36.02 23.14 12.72
N VAL A 327 -35.85 21.88 13.12
CA VAL A 327 -34.88 21.48 14.16
C VAL A 327 -33.44 21.53 13.63
N VAL A 328 -33.23 21.25 12.33
CA VAL A 328 -31.89 21.28 11.71
C VAL A 328 -31.39 22.72 11.52
N LEU A 329 -32.27 23.69 11.31
CA LEU A 329 -31.89 25.10 11.18
C LEU A 329 -31.61 25.79 12.53
N ALA A 330 -32.30 25.38 13.60
CA ALA A 330 -32.08 25.95 14.94
C ALA A 330 -30.68 25.61 15.51
N VAL A 331 -30.18 24.40 15.27
CA VAL A 331 -28.83 23.98 15.73
C VAL A 331 -27.71 24.68 14.94
N SER A 332 -27.99 25.13 13.71
CA SER A 332 -27.01 25.85 12.88
C SER A 332 -26.81 27.32 13.29
N GLN A 333 -27.82 27.95 13.90
CA GLN A 333 -27.76 29.38 14.24
C GLN A 333 -27.08 29.67 15.58
N GLU A 334 -27.14 28.75 16.55
CA GLU A 334 -26.54 28.92 17.88
C GLU A 334 -25.00 28.78 17.87
N GLN A 335 -24.43 28.10 16.87
CA GLN A 335 -22.97 28.01 16.71
C GLN A 335 -22.31 29.27 16.12
N LYS A 336 -23.06 30.17 15.47
CA LYS A 336 -22.48 31.38 14.82
C LYS A 336 -22.30 32.58 15.75
N THR A 337 -23.00 32.65 16.89
CA THR A 337 -22.97 33.82 17.78
C THR A 337 -21.93 33.73 18.90
N SER A 338 -21.39 32.54 19.18
CA SER A 338 -20.35 32.34 20.21
C SER A 338 -18.92 32.72 19.76
N TRP A 339 -18.67 32.79 18.45
CA TRP A 339 -17.32 33.00 17.89
C TRP A 339 -16.88 34.48 17.74
N LEU A 340 -17.72 35.45 18.09
CA LEU A 340 -17.44 36.88 17.81
C LEU A 340 -17.05 37.74 19.02
N VAL A 341 -16.84 37.17 20.22
CA VAL A 341 -16.56 37.96 21.45
C VAL A 341 -15.20 37.67 22.13
N ARG A 342 -14.26 36.95 21.49
CA ARG A 342 -12.89 36.80 22.05
C ARG A 342 -11.80 37.00 21.01
N ARG A 343 -11.60 38.26 20.60
CA ARG A 343 -10.34 38.66 19.95
C ARG A 343 -10.02 40.14 20.11
N THR A 344 -9.64 40.53 21.32
CA THR A 344 -8.87 41.76 21.56
C THR A 344 -7.97 41.58 22.79
N GLY A 345 -6.64 41.57 22.60
CA GLY A 345 -5.68 41.96 23.64
C GLY A 345 -4.47 41.05 23.86
N GLY A 346 -3.27 41.54 23.50
CA GLY A 346 -1.95 41.10 23.99
C GLY A 346 -1.20 40.17 23.04
N SER A 347 -0.28 40.59 22.16
CA SER A 347 0.93 41.45 22.29
C SER A 347 2.07 40.83 23.12
N LEU A 348 3.05 40.28 22.39
CA LEU A 348 4.51 40.31 22.57
C LEU A 348 5.08 40.39 24.00
N CYS A 349 5.86 39.36 24.39
CA CYS A 349 7.22 39.46 24.98
C CYS A 349 7.82 38.04 25.15
N SER A 350 8.91 37.72 24.45
CA SER A 350 10.29 37.70 24.97
C SER A 350 10.68 36.44 25.75
N TRP A 351 11.33 35.51 25.05
CA TRP A 351 12.07 34.39 25.62
C TRP A 351 13.47 34.85 26.04
N VAL A 352 13.71 35.01 27.34
CA VAL A 352 15.06 34.89 27.94
C VAL A 352 14.92 34.38 29.39
N SER A 353 15.50 33.19 29.62
CA SER A 353 16.24 32.73 30.79
C SER A 353 15.64 32.76 32.22
N ALA A 354 15.75 31.58 32.83
CA ALA A 354 16.08 31.28 34.23
C ALA A 354 14.98 31.25 35.33
N CYS A 355 15.03 30.10 36.03
CA CYS A 355 14.73 29.78 37.45
C CYS A 355 13.60 28.76 37.62
N THR A 356 13.91 27.51 37.99
CA THR A 356 14.06 27.03 39.39
C THR A 356 13.10 27.72 40.36
N CYS A 357 11.98 27.04 40.66
CA CYS A 357 11.17 27.07 41.89
C CYS A 357 9.68 26.97 41.56
N ALA A 358 9.12 25.76 41.61
CA ALA A 358 7.74 25.51 42.04
C ALA A 358 7.49 24.00 42.17
N HIS A 359 8.04 23.39 43.22
CA HIS A 359 7.39 22.26 43.86
C HIS A 359 6.19 22.83 44.64
N ALA A 360 5.04 22.17 44.51
CA ALA A 360 3.75 22.48 45.14
C ALA A 360 2.97 23.66 44.52
N CYS A 361 2.09 23.34 43.55
CA CYS A 361 0.70 23.81 43.51
C CYS A 361 -0.08 23.11 42.37
N THR A 362 -1.28 22.64 42.73
CA THR A 362 -2.42 22.17 41.89
C THR A 362 -2.28 20.85 41.13
N ASP A 363 -2.42 19.76 41.87
CA ASP A 363 -2.94 18.47 41.42
C ASP A 363 -4.43 18.40 41.83
N ALA A 364 -5.29 18.94 40.97
CA ALA A 364 -6.75 18.75 40.88
C ALA A 364 -7.27 19.66 39.76
N ASP A 365 -8.14 19.15 38.88
CA ASP A 365 -8.84 19.85 37.78
C ASP A 365 -8.15 20.06 36.42
N MET A 366 -7.42 19.04 35.92
CA MET A 366 -7.14 18.93 34.46
C MET A 366 -7.74 17.70 33.75
N HIS A 367 -8.49 16.84 34.44
CA HIS A 367 -9.07 15.63 33.81
C HIS A 367 -10.48 15.78 33.22
N ALA A 368 -11.20 16.86 33.51
CA ALA A 368 -12.55 17.08 32.96
C ALA A 368 -12.62 17.40 31.44
N PRO A 369 -11.71 18.21 30.84
CA PRO A 369 -11.86 18.60 29.43
C PRO A 369 -11.47 17.50 28.43
N ALA A 370 -10.63 16.54 28.81
CA ALA A 370 -10.24 15.42 27.94
C ALA A 370 -11.41 14.44 27.68
N HIS A 371 -12.24 14.19 28.69
CA HIS A 371 -13.40 13.29 28.55
C HIS A 371 -14.49 13.86 27.64
N ALA A 372 -14.72 15.17 27.66
CA ALA A 372 -15.69 15.84 26.80
C ALA A 372 -15.27 15.83 25.32
N LEU A 373 -13.96 15.99 25.05
CA LEU A 373 -13.38 15.93 23.71
C LEU A 373 -13.46 14.52 23.10
N MET A 374 -13.13 13.50 23.88
CA MET A 374 -13.27 12.09 23.50
C MET A 374 -14.74 11.72 23.19
N HIS A 375 -15.70 12.20 23.98
CA HIS A 375 -17.11 11.99 23.71
C HIS A 375 -17.57 12.68 22.41
N GLY A 376 -17.10 13.90 22.15
CA GLY A 376 -17.40 14.62 20.90
C GLY A 376 -16.91 13.87 19.66
N MET A 377 -15.68 13.35 19.69
CA MET A 377 -15.14 12.51 18.60
C MET A 377 -15.92 11.22 18.41
N ARG A 378 -16.35 10.58 19.50
CA ARG A 378 -17.14 9.35 19.44
C ARG A 378 -18.48 9.54 18.73
N VAL A 379 -19.14 10.66 19.00
CA VAL A 379 -20.39 11.03 18.32
C VAL A 379 -20.12 11.38 16.85
N HIS A 380 -19.03 12.09 16.56
CA HIS A 380 -18.68 12.47 15.20
C HIS A 380 -18.29 11.27 14.31
N MET A 381 -17.42 10.37 14.77
CA MET A 381 -17.06 9.17 14.00
C MET A 381 -18.25 8.23 13.81
N ARG A 382 -19.12 8.09 14.82
CA ARG A 382 -20.33 7.30 14.69
C ARG A 382 -21.31 7.90 13.68
N ALA A 383 -21.48 9.23 13.69
CA ALA A 383 -22.29 9.94 12.69
C ALA A 383 -21.69 9.82 11.28
N HIS A 384 -20.37 9.93 11.15
CA HIS A 384 -19.67 9.80 9.87
C HIS A 384 -19.76 8.37 9.31
N MET A 385 -19.48 7.34 10.11
CA MET A 385 -19.62 5.93 9.68
C MET A 385 -21.07 5.60 9.34
N HIS A 386 -22.04 6.12 10.12
CA HIS A 386 -23.45 5.93 9.82
C HIS A 386 -23.85 6.61 8.50
N ALA A 387 -23.45 7.85 8.27
CA ALA A 387 -23.68 8.57 7.01
C ALA A 387 -23.02 7.86 5.82
N HIS A 388 -21.79 7.37 6.00
CA HIS A 388 -21.07 6.62 4.98
C HIS A 388 -21.74 5.27 4.66
N MET A 389 -22.11 4.48 5.67
CA MET A 389 -22.87 3.24 5.47
C MET A 389 -24.22 3.50 4.81
N HIS A 390 -24.92 4.55 5.22
CA HIS A 390 -26.20 4.94 4.62
C HIS A 390 -26.02 5.34 3.15
N MET A 391 -25.03 6.17 2.82
CA MET A 391 -24.70 6.51 1.43
C MET A 391 -24.31 5.29 0.61
N HIS A 392 -23.50 4.39 1.17
CA HIS A 392 -23.08 3.16 0.50
C HIS A 392 -24.28 2.23 0.23
N MET A 393 -25.15 2.01 1.23
CA MET A 393 -26.38 1.25 1.06
C MET A 393 -27.30 1.89 0.02
N HIS A 394 -27.46 3.21 0.07
CA HIS A 394 -28.29 3.95 -0.88
C HIS A 394 -27.74 3.83 -2.31
N MET A 395 -26.43 4.00 -2.49
CA MET A 395 -25.77 3.86 -3.80
C MET A 395 -25.87 2.43 -4.31
N HIS A 396 -25.66 1.42 -3.45
CA HIS A 396 -25.80 0.02 -3.81
C HIS A 396 -27.24 -0.32 -4.20
N MET A 397 -28.24 0.14 -3.43
CA MET A 397 -29.65 -0.06 -3.74
C MET A 397 -30.05 0.62 -5.05
N HIS A 398 -29.57 1.85 -5.28
CA HIS A 398 -29.81 2.58 -6.52
C HIS A 398 -29.16 1.88 -7.72
N MET A 399 -27.93 1.39 -7.58
CA MET A 399 -27.24 0.65 -8.63
C MET A 399 -27.96 -0.68 -8.94
N HIS A 400 -28.40 -1.41 -7.92
CA HIS A 400 -29.13 -2.66 -8.07
C HIS A 400 -30.49 -2.42 -8.75
N MET A 401 -31.23 -1.40 -8.32
CA MET A 401 -32.49 -1.00 -8.93
C MET A 401 -32.29 -0.59 -10.40
N HIS A 402 -31.30 0.25 -10.70
CA HIS A 402 -30.99 0.66 -12.07
C HIS A 402 -30.61 -0.54 -12.96
N MET A 403 -29.80 -1.47 -12.44
CA MET A 403 -29.43 -2.69 -13.15
C MET A 403 -30.64 -3.57 -13.45
N HIS A 404 -31.56 -3.73 -12.49
CA HIS A 404 -32.80 -4.47 -12.70
C HIS A 404 -33.72 -3.78 -13.71
N THR A 405 -33.92 -2.47 -13.62
CA THR A 405 -34.75 -1.72 -14.57
C THR A 405 -34.17 -1.78 -15.98
N HIS A 406 -32.85 -1.65 -16.13
CA HIS A 406 -32.17 -1.75 -17.42
C HIS A 406 -32.26 -3.18 -18.00
N THR A 407 -32.03 -4.20 -17.18
CA THR A 407 -32.15 -5.59 -17.63
C THR A 407 -33.59 -5.92 -18.03
N HIS A 408 -34.57 -5.50 -17.23
CA HIS A 408 -35.98 -5.76 -17.53
C HIS A 408 -36.46 -5.03 -18.80
N THR A 409 -36.09 -3.75 -18.98
CA THR A 409 -36.44 -3.00 -20.20
C THR A 409 -35.77 -3.56 -21.45
N HIS A 410 -34.48 -3.94 -21.36
CA HIS A 410 -33.77 -4.57 -22.48
C HIS A 410 -34.37 -5.94 -22.86
N THR A 411 -34.71 -6.77 -21.86
CA THR A 411 -35.29 -8.10 -22.09
C THR A 411 -36.71 -7.99 -22.66
N HIS A 412 -37.50 -7.02 -22.19
CA HIS A 412 -38.85 -6.76 -22.68
C HIS A 412 -38.86 -6.21 -24.11
N MET A 413 -37.94 -5.29 -24.47
CA MET A 413 -37.82 -4.82 -25.86
C MET A 413 -37.40 -5.93 -26.82
N HIS A 414 -36.47 -6.81 -26.43
CA HIS A 414 -36.08 -7.95 -27.26
C HIS A 414 -37.17 -9.03 -27.39
N ALA A 415 -37.97 -9.25 -26.35
CA ALA A 415 -39.12 -10.15 -26.42
C ALA A 415 -40.23 -9.64 -27.35
N GLN A 416 -40.42 -8.32 -27.44
CA GLN A 416 -41.44 -7.72 -28.31
C GLN A 416 -40.99 -7.57 -29.78
N THR A 417 -39.69 -7.48 -30.05
CA THR A 417 -39.15 -7.41 -31.43
C THR A 417 -38.93 -8.79 -32.07
N CYS A 418 -39.04 -9.89 -31.32
CA CYS A 418 -38.89 -11.26 -31.80
C CYS A 418 -40.22 -12.01 -31.94
N VAL A 419 -41.33 -11.33 -32.26
CA VAL A 419 -42.54 -12.00 -32.77
C VAL A 419 -42.30 -12.31 -34.27
N PRO A 420 -42.38 -13.58 -34.71
CA PRO A 420 -41.87 -13.98 -36.01
C PRO A 420 -42.79 -13.50 -37.13
N ALA A 421 -42.24 -12.71 -38.05
CA ALA A 421 -42.75 -12.55 -39.41
C ALA A 421 -42.62 -13.89 -40.16
N ARG A 422 -43.50 -14.84 -39.84
CA ARG A 422 -43.79 -16.03 -40.66
C ARG A 422 -44.96 -15.69 -41.57
N ALA A 423 -44.67 -14.99 -42.67
CA ALA A 423 -45.57 -14.93 -43.80
C ALA A 423 -44.77 -14.71 -45.10
N CYS A 424 -44.97 -15.62 -46.04
CA CYS A 424 -44.70 -15.49 -47.48
C CYS A 424 -43.23 -15.39 -47.94
N VAL A 425 -42.60 -16.55 -48.17
CA VAL A 425 -41.79 -16.73 -49.39
C VAL A 425 -42.30 -17.98 -50.10
N HIS A 426 -43.21 -17.74 -51.03
CA HIS A 426 -43.70 -18.67 -52.03
C HIS A 426 -42.80 -18.53 -53.27
N MET A 427 -42.20 -19.64 -53.70
CA MET A 427 -42.06 -20.04 -55.11
C MET A 427 -41.24 -19.14 -56.06
N GLN A 428 -40.01 -19.55 -56.41
CA GLN A 428 -39.56 -19.74 -57.81
C GLN A 428 -38.06 -20.07 -57.90
N THR A 429 -37.74 -21.34 -58.12
CA THR A 429 -36.49 -21.78 -58.73
C THR A 429 -36.76 -22.09 -60.19
N HIS A 430 -36.41 -21.17 -61.08
CA HIS A 430 -36.30 -21.43 -62.52
C HIS A 430 -34.81 -21.48 -62.91
N ALA A 431 -34.52 -22.51 -63.70
CA ALA A 431 -33.23 -22.90 -64.25
C ALA A 431 -32.60 -21.90 -65.24
N ARG A 432 -31.27 -21.97 -65.37
CA ARG A 432 -30.39 -21.83 -66.57
C ARG A 432 -28.94 -21.98 -66.08
N VAL A 433 -28.21 -23.05 -66.42
CA VAL A 433 -27.41 -23.31 -67.64
C VAL A 433 -26.57 -22.12 -68.05
#